data_AF-A0A542D072-F1
#
_entry.id   AF-A0A542D072-F1
#
_cell.length_a   1.000
_cell.length_b   1.000
_cell.length_c   1.000
_cell.angle_alpha   90.00
_cell.angle_beta   90.00
_cell.angle_gamma   90.00
#
_symmetry.space_group_name_H-M   'P 1'
#
loop_
_entity.id
_entity.type
_entity.pdbx_description
1 polymer ?
#
loop_
_entity_poly.entity_id
_entity_poly.type
_entity_poly.pdbx_seq_one_letter_code
_entity_poly.pdbx_strand_id
1 'polypeptide(L)' 'MSAAFDSWQAFFAMGGYAFYVWLAVAATLLSLLGLFIHTLWQRKQLLAEVSRQASRERRIRQSKQKSATPQSANPREKSL' A
#
# COMPACT_ATOMS: atom_id res chain seq x y z
N MET A 1 24.57 -3.54 47.06
CA MET A 1 24.13 -4.23 45.84
C MET A 1 24.40 -3.28 44.67
N SER A 2 25.52 -3.48 43.97
CA SER A 2 25.97 -2.58 42.90
C SER A 2 25.30 -2.97 41.59
N ALA A 3 24.52 -2.06 41.00
CA ALA A 3 23.99 -2.24 39.66
C ALA A 3 25.14 -2.26 38.65
N ALA A 4 25.12 -3.19 37.70
CA ALA A 4 26.16 -3.30 36.67
C ALA A 4 26.19 -2.12 35.67
N PHE A 5 25.23 -1.19 35.79
CA PHE A 5 25.05 -0.05 34.90
C PHE A 5 24.47 1.14 35.67
N ASP A 6 25.19 2.27 35.66
CA ASP A 6 24.76 3.52 36.32
C ASP A 6 23.74 4.33 35.50
N SER A 7 23.52 4.00 34.22
CA SER A 7 22.55 4.71 33.37
C SER A 7 22.17 3.93 32.12
N TRP A 8 20.99 4.25 31.56
CA TRP A 8 20.55 3.76 30.25
C TRP A 8 21.56 4.10 29.14
N GLN A 9 22.18 5.29 29.23
CA GLN A 9 23.28 5.68 28.36
C GLN A 9 24.51 4.78 28.51
N ALA A 10 24.89 4.36 29.73
CA ALA A 10 26.00 3.44 29.94
C ALA A 10 25.73 2.04 29.34
N PHE A 11 24.47 1.61 29.26
CA PHE A 11 24.08 0.38 28.58
C PHE A 11 24.24 0.50 27.05
N PHE A 12 23.82 1.63 26.48
CA PHE A 12 24.02 1.93 25.05
C PHE A 12 25.45 2.33 24.67
N ALA A 13 26.27 2.70 25.66
CA ALA A 13 27.65 3.09 25.49
C ALA A 13 28.58 2.20 26.33
N MET A 14 28.28 0.90 26.46
CA MET A 14 29.22 -0.08 27.00
C MET A 14 30.44 -0.09 26.07
N GLY A 15 31.48 0.64 26.48
CA GLY A 15 32.64 1.03 25.67
C GLY A 15 33.14 -0.07 24.75
N GLY A 16 32.89 0.09 23.45
CA GLY A 16 33.37 -0.79 22.38
C GLY A 16 32.34 -1.77 21.81
N TYR A 17 31.45 -2.35 22.61
CA TYR A 17 30.57 -3.44 22.15
C TYR A 17 29.20 -2.98 21.65
N ALA A 18 28.70 -1.86 22.16
CA ALA A 18 27.37 -1.39 21.80
C ALA A 18 27.23 -1.08 20.31
N PHE A 19 28.31 -0.66 19.64
CA PHE A 19 28.31 -0.43 18.18
C PHE A 19 27.95 -1.71 17.41
N TYR A 20 28.58 -2.83 17.73
CA TYR A 20 28.31 -4.12 17.08
C TYR A 20 26.89 -4.61 17.34
N VAL A 21 26.41 -4.47 18.57
CA VAL A 21 25.04 -4.86 18.95
C VAL A 21 24.02 -4.04 18.18
N TRP A 22 24.19 -2.73 18.12
CA TRP A 22 23.31 -1.85 17.36
C TRP A 22 23.35 -2.13 15.87
N LEU A 23 24.52 -2.47 15.31
CA LEU A 23 24.63 -2.85 13.90
C LEU A 23 23.87 -4.14 13.61
N ALA A 24 23.96 -5.14 14.49
CA ALA A 24 23.21 -6.39 14.37
C ALA A 24 21.70 -6.19 14.53
N VAL A 25 21.28 -5.37 15.51
CA VAL A 25 19.87 -4.98 15.71
C VAL A 25 19.36 -4.25 14.47
N ALA A 26 20.10 -3.25 13.98
CA ALA A 26 19.73 -2.50 12.79
C ALA A 26 19.64 -3.40 11.55
N ALA A 27 20.61 -4.31 11.35
CA ALA A 27 20.59 -5.26 10.24
C ALA A 27 19.34 -6.16 10.29
N THR A 28 19.02 -6.68 11.47
CA THR A 28 17.83 -7.52 11.68
C THR A 28 16.54 -6.74 11.45
N LEU A 29 16.47 -5.51 11.99
CA LEU A 29 15.34 -4.61 11.77
C LEU A 29 15.18 -4.30 10.28
N LEU A 30 16.28 -4.04 9.57
CA LEU A 30 16.28 -3.74 8.15
C LEU A 30 15.76 -4.92 7.32
N SER A 31 16.16 -6.15 7.65
CA SER A 31 15.64 -7.36 7.00
C SER A 31 14.14 -7.54 7.25
N LEU A 32 13.68 -7.35 8.49
CA LEU A 32 12.25 -7.38 8.85
C LEU A 32 11.47 -6.29 8.11
N LEU A 33 11.99 -5.07 8.09
CA LEU A 33 11.36 -3.93 7.45
C LEU A 33 11.30 -4.14 5.92
N GLY A 34 12.37 -4.66 5.33
CA GLY A 34 12.41 -5.03 3.91
C GLY A 34 11.34 -6.07 3.58
N LEU A 35 11.20 -7.10 4.39
CA LEU A 35 10.16 -8.12 4.20
C LEU A 35 8.75 -7.54 4.39
N PHE A 36 8.55 -6.70 5.40
CA PHE A 36 7.27 -6.05 5.68
C PHE A 36 6.84 -5.11 4.54
N ILE A 37 7.76 -4.25 4.08
CA ILE A 37 7.55 -3.38 2.93
C ILE A 37 7.25 -4.22 1.69
N HIS A 38 7.99 -5.30 1.47
CA HIS A 38 7.76 -6.21 0.34
C HIS A 38 6.36 -6.83 0.40
N THR A 39 5.92 -7.32 1.56
CA THR A 39 4.57 -7.85 1.76
C THR A 39 3.49 -6.80 1.52
N LEU A 40 3.67 -5.58 2.01
CA LEU A 40 2.75 -4.48 1.78
C LEU A 40 2.71 -4.07 0.30
N TRP A 41 3.86 -4.06 -0.38
CA TRP A 41 3.93 -3.78 -1.81
C TRP A 41 3.24 -4.85 -2.63
N GLN A 42 3.42 -6.13 -2.31
CA GLN A 42 2.69 -7.21 -2.98
C GLN A 42 1.18 -7.06 -2.82
N ARG A 43 0.70 -6.73 -1.62
CA ARG A 43 -0.73 -6.42 -1.39
C ARG A 43 -1.20 -5.21 -2.21
N LYS A 44 -0.40 -4.15 -2.28
CA LYS A 44 -0.72 -2.96 -3.08
C LYS A 44 -0.72 -3.23 -4.59
N GLN A 45 0.22 -4.02 -5.08
CA GLN A 45 0.30 -4.44 -6.48
C GLN A 45 -0.97 -5.19 -6.89
N LEU A 46 -1.42 -6.15 -6.06
CA LEU A 46 -2.66 -6.88 -6.30
C LEU A 46 -3.88 -5.95 -6.33
N LEU A 47 -3.99 -5.01 -5.38
CA LEU A 47 -5.09 -4.03 -5.38
C LEU A 47 -5.00 -3.05 -6.56
N ALA A 48 -3.79 -2.66 -6.98
CA ALA A 48 -3.57 -1.79 -8.13
C ALA A 48 -3.99 -2.49 -9.44
N GLU A 49 -3.64 -3.76 -9.60
CA GLU A 49 -4.07 -4.62 -10.72
C GLU A 49 -5.61 -4.69 -10.80
N VAL A 50 -6.27 -4.96 -9.67
CA VAL A 50 -7.74 -5.01 -9.57
C VAL A 50 -8.35 -3.65 -9.87
N SER A 51 -7.78 -2.55 -9.37
CA SER A 51 -8.28 -1.19 -9.66
C SER A 51 -8.19 -0.86 -11.16
N ARG A 52 -7.13 -1.34 -11.83
CA ARG A 52 -6.92 -1.14 -13.26
C ARG A 52 -7.98 -1.88 -14.07
N GLN A 53 -8.33 -3.10 -13.68
CA GLN A 53 -9.45 -3.84 -14.29
C GLN A 53 -10.81 -3.19 -14.00
N ALA A 54 -11.06 -2.76 -12.76
CA ALA A 54 -12.28 -2.07 -12.37
C ALA A 54 -12.50 -0.76 -13.14
N SER A 55 -11.43 -0.03 -13.49
CA SER A 55 -11.52 1.20 -14.30
C SER A 55 -12.03 0.92 -15.72
N ARG A 56 -11.65 -0.23 -16.30
CA ARG A 56 -12.09 -0.66 -17.63
C ARG A 56 -13.54 -1.11 -17.60
N GLU A 57 -13.92 -1.88 -16.59
CA GLU A 57 -15.32 -2.32 -16.43
C GLU A 57 -16.28 -1.15 -16.19
N ARG A 58 -15.86 -0.13 -15.43
CA ARG A 58 -16.68 1.08 -15.21
C ARG A 58 -16.97 1.82 -16.51
N ARG A 59 -15.99 1.93 -17.43
CA ARG A 59 -16.19 2.54 -18.75
C ARG A 59 -17.17 1.75 -19.62
N ILE A 60 -17.12 0.42 -19.58
CA ILE A 60 -18.02 -0.45 -20.35
C ILE A 60 -19.45 -0.41 -19.76
N ARG A 61 -19.59 -0.37 -18.43
CA ARG A 61 -20.92 -0.23 -17.79
C ARG A 61 -21.56 1.13 -18.07
N GLN A 62 -20.79 2.22 -18.04
CA GLN A 62 -21.32 3.56 -18.36
C GLN A 62 -21.75 3.69 -19.83
N SER A 63 -21.02 3.04 -20.75
CA SER A 63 -21.42 3.01 -22.16
C SER A 63 -22.66 2.13 -22.39
N LYS A 64 -22.75 0.96 -21.74
CA LYS A 64 -23.98 0.12 -21.78
C LYS A 64 -25.22 0.82 -21.22
N GLN A 65 -25.09 1.64 -20.17
CA GLN A 65 -26.22 2.42 -19.64
C GLN A 65 -26.65 3.56 -20.57
N LYS A 66 -25.72 4.18 -21.30
CA LYS A 66 -26.07 5.17 -22.34
C LYS A 66 -26.74 4.54 -23.57
N SER A 67 -26.42 3.29 -23.91
CA SER A 67 -27.09 2.53 -24.98
C SER A 67 -28.48 2.01 -24.58
N ALA A 68 -28.73 1.82 -23.28
CA ALA A 68 -30.00 1.32 -22.75
C ALA A 68 -31.01 2.43 -22.41
N THR A 69 -30.66 3.71 -22.60
CA THR A 69 -31.69 4.74 -22.78
C THR A 69 -32.08 4.66 -24.25
N PRO A 70 -33.23 4.06 -24.58
CA PRO A 70 -33.69 4.03 -25.95
C PRO A 70 -33.91 5.49 -26.33
N GLN A 71 -33.22 5.96 -27.37
CA GLN A 71 -33.61 7.17 -28.09
C GLN A 71 -34.92 6.89 -28.86
N SER A 72 -35.93 6.42 -28.12
CA SER A 72 -37.35 6.45 -28.40
C SER A 72 -37.82 7.86 -28.08
N ALA A 73 -37.45 8.79 -28.94
CA ALA A 73 -38.14 10.05 -29.08
C ALA A 73 -37.79 10.59 -30.46
N ASN A 74 -38.17 9.83 -31.51
CA ASN A 74 -38.50 10.43 -32.79
C ASN A 74 -39.78 11.24 -32.55
N PRO A 75 -39.71 12.58 -32.38
CA PRO A 75 -40.88 13.36 -32.11
C PRO A 75 -41.48 13.71 -33.47
N ARG A 76 -42.38 12.84 -33.92
CA ARG A 76 -43.56 13.17 -34.74
C ARG A 76 -43.25 13.79 -36.13
N GLU A 77 -43.71 13.22 -37.23
CA GLU A 77 -45.15 13.03 -37.49
C GLU A 77 -45.98 14.32 -37.22
N LYS A 78 -45.41 15.51 -37.45
CA LYS A 78 -46.14 16.79 -37.41
C LYS A 78 -45.68 17.77 -38.49
N SER A 79 -46.08 17.51 -39.72
CA SER A 79 -46.48 18.50 -40.76
C SER A 79 -46.53 17.73 -42.09
N LEU A 80 -47.65 17.23 -42.64
CA LEU A 80 -48.95 17.86 -42.89
C LEU A 80 -48.85 19.35 -43.21
#